data_AF-A0A541B0P6-F1
#
_entry.id   AF-A0A541B0P6-F1
#
_cell.length_a   1.000
_cell.length_b   1.000
_cell.length_c   1.000
_cell.angle_alpha   90.00
_cell.angle_beta   90.00
_cell.angle_gamma   90.00
#
_symmetry.space_group_name_H-M   'P 1'
#
loop_
_entity.id
_entity.type
_entity.pdbx_description
1 polymer ?
#
loop_
_entity_poly.entity_id
_entity_poly.type
_entity_poly.pdbx_seq_one_letter_code
_entity_poly.pdbx_strand_id
1 'polypeptide(L)'
;MGEQLELEVAAVLVAAAELADSARALDVAARDIESHAPAAGHGYGALAASLRAWSRSVAQDSEHLVSTARAYERREAAHASALGELRP
;
A
#
# COMPACT_ATOMS: atom_id res chain seq x y z
N MET A 1 15.69 4.45 21.69
CA MET A 1 15.67 3.53 20.53
C MET A 1 14.24 3.13 20.13
N GLY A 2 13.29 2.93 21.06
CA GLY A 2 11.89 2.62 20.72
C GLY A 2 11.13 3.71 19.95
N GLU A 3 11.22 4.98 20.36
CA GLU A 3 10.48 6.08 19.69
C GLU A 3 10.85 6.29 18.22
N GLN A 4 12.13 6.17 17.87
CA GLN A 4 12.58 6.37 16.48
C GLN A 4 12.05 5.27 15.55
N LEU A 5 11.94 4.06 16.10
CA LEU A 5 11.43 2.89 15.41
C LEU A 5 9.91 2.98 15.18
N GLU A 6 9.17 3.50 16.17
CA GLU A 6 7.74 3.80 16.03
C GLU A 6 7.48 4.87 14.96
N LEU A 7 8.33 5.90 14.89
CA LEU A 7 8.26 6.92 13.84
C LEU A 7 8.54 6.33 12.45
N GLU A 8 9.48 5.40 12.33
CA GLU A 8 9.76 4.70 11.06
C GLU A 8 8.59 3.81 10.63
N VAL A 9 7.98 3.06 11.56
CA VAL A 9 6.78 2.25 11.27
C VAL A 9 5.61 3.13 10.83
N ALA A 10 5.39 4.26 11.52
CA ALA A 10 4.36 5.22 11.15
C ALA A 10 4.60 5.80 9.75
N ALA A 11 5.85 6.14 9.41
CA ALA A 11 6.20 6.62 8.07
C ALA A 11 5.94 5.56 6.98
N VAL A 12 6.23 4.30 7.25
CA VAL A 12 5.91 3.17 6.33
C VAL A 12 4.40 3.04 6.12
N LEU A 13 3.60 3.18 7.19
CA LEU A 13 2.13 3.13 7.10
C LEU A 13 1.56 4.31 6.30
N VAL A 14 2.14 5.50 6.44
CA VAL A 14 1.78 6.68 5.61
C VAL A 14 2.10 6.42 4.15
N ALA A 15 3.31 5.94 3.83
CA ALA A 15 3.69 5.61 2.46
C ALA A 15 2.76 4.53 1.85
N ALA A 16 2.38 3.52 2.64
CA ALA A 16 1.43 2.51 2.19
C ALA A 16 0.04 3.11 1.89
N ALA A 17 -0.43 4.08 2.68
CA ALA A 17 -1.68 4.78 2.41
C ALA A 17 -1.61 5.60 1.11
N GLU A 18 -0.49 6.30 0.87
CA GLU A 18 -0.27 7.05 -0.38
C GLU A 18 -0.24 6.14 -1.61
N LEU A 19 0.34 4.94 -1.50
CA LEU A 19 0.28 3.94 -2.56
C LEU A 19 -1.15 3.45 -2.79
N ALA A 20 -1.93 3.21 -1.72
CA ALA A 20 -3.32 2.80 -1.85
C ALA A 20 -4.16 3.88 -2.58
N ASP A 21 -3.93 5.16 -2.27
CA ASP A 21 -4.60 6.27 -2.95
C ASP A 21 -4.16 6.38 -4.41
N SER A 22 -2.87 6.19 -4.70
CA SER A 22 -2.33 6.14 -6.07
C SER A 22 -2.95 5.00 -6.88
N ALA A 23 -3.11 3.81 -6.28
CA ALA A 23 -3.77 2.68 -6.92
C ALA A 23 -5.23 3.00 -7.28
N ARG A 24 -5.96 3.69 -6.39
CA ARG A 24 -7.33 4.15 -6.69
C ARG A 24 -7.36 5.18 -7.80
N ALA A 25 -6.44 6.14 -7.80
CA ALA A 25 -6.35 7.15 -8.86
C ALA A 25 -6.07 6.51 -10.23
N LEU A 26 -5.22 5.48 -10.29
CA LEU A 26 -4.97 4.73 -11.52
C LEU A 26 -6.20 3.97 -12.04
N ASP A 27 -7.00 3.37 -11.14
CA ASP A 27 -8.24 2.69 -11.54
C ASP A 27 -9.31 3.68 -11.99
N VAL A 28 -9.42 4.86 -11.34
CA VAL A 28 -10.30 5.95 -11.80
C VAL A 28 -9.89 6.41 -13.20
N ALA A 29 -8.59 6.65 -13.43
CA ALA A 29 -8.09 7.04 -14.76
C ALA A 29 -8.40 5.98 -15.83
N ALA A 30 -8.29 4.70 -15.50
CA ALA A 30 -8.64 3.62 -16.42
C ALA A 30 -10.14 3.62 -16.78
N ARG A 31 -11.03 3.84 -15.81
CA ARG A 31 -12.48 3.95 -16.03
C ARG A 31 -12.82 5.18 -16.86
N ASP A 32 -12.18 6.31 -16.58
CA ASP A 32 -12.38 7.54 -17.33
C ASP A 32 -11.99 7.33 -18.80
N ILE A 33 -10.84 6.70 -19.07
CA ILE A 33 -10.42 6.34 -20.43
C ILE A 33 -11.48 5.49 -21.13
N GLU A 34 -12.00 4.45 -20.49
CA GLU A 34 -13.02 3.59 -21.11
C GLU A 34 -14.35 4.30 -21.36
N SER A 35 -14.76 5.19 -20.46
CA SER A 35 -16.00 5.96 -20.61
C SER A 35 -15.93 6.99 -21.76
N HIS A 36 -14.75 7.53 -22.05
CA HIS A 36 -14.52 8.48 -23.15
C HIS A 36 -14.06 7.82 -24.46
N ALA A 37 -13.69 6.54 -24.43
CA ALA A 37 -13.19 5.79 -25.58
C ALA A 37 -14.19 4.99 -26.46
N PRO A 38 -15.55 5.06 -26.35
CA PRO A 38 -16.40 4.31 -27.28
C PRO A 38 -16.23 4.73 -28.75
N ALA A 39 -15.60 5.87 -29.04
CA ALA A 39 -15.39 6.39 -30.39
C ALA A 39 -13.99 6.15 -30.99
N ALA A 40 -13.01 5.65 -30.25
CA ALA A 40 -11.59 5.84 -30.59
C ALA A 40 -10.73 4.56 -30.65
N GLY A 41 -11.27 3.41 -31.08
CA GLY A 41 -10.46 2.25 -31.49
C GLY A 41 -9.63 1.54 -30.38
N HIS A 42 -8.91 0.49 -30.78
CA HIS A 42 -8.33 -0.52 -29.88
C HIS A 42 -7.24 -0.02 -28.89
N GLY A 43 -6.62 1.13 -29.13
CA GLY A 43 -5.49 1.63 -28.31
C GLY A 43 -5.87 2.05 -26.88
N TYR A 44 -7.06 2.62 -26.69
CA TYR A 44 -7.52 3.07 -25.37
C TYR A 44 -7.86 1.90 -24.44
N GLY A 45 -8.36 0.80 -25.00
CA GLY A 45 -8.60 -0.43 -24.24
C GLY A 45 -7.31 -1.02 -23.69
N ALA A 46 -6.24 -1.03 -24.49
CA ALA A 46 -4.92 -1.48 -24.03
C ALA A 46 -4.36 -0.57 -22.93
N LEU A 47 -4.48 0.75 -23.08
CA LEU A 47 -4.05 1.72 -22.06
C LEU A 47 -4.82 1.53 -20.74
N ALA A 48 -6.15 1.41 -20.79
CA ALA A 48 -6.96 1.17 -19.60
C ALA A 48 -6.60 -0.15 -18.92
N ALA A 49 -6.34 -1.21 -19.69
CA ALA A 49 -5.88 -2.50 -19.16
C ALA A 49 -4.52 -2.38 -18.46
N SER A 50 -3.57 -1.63 -19.05
CA SER A 50 -2.27 -1.34 -18.44
C SER A 50 -2.39 -0.55 -17.14
N LEU A 51 -3.24 0.48 -17.10
CA LEU A 51 -3.48 1.27 -15.89
C LEU A 51 -4.08 0.41 -14.76
N ARG A 52 -5.00 -0.50 -15.08
CA ARG A 52 -5.52 -1.45 -14.08
C ARG A 52 -4.48 -2.44 -13.60
N ALA A 53 -3.61 -2.92 -14.49
CA ALA A 53 -2.51 -3.79 -14.09
C ALA A 53 -1.56 -3.06 -13.13
N TRP A 54 -1.25 -1.81 -13.41
CA TRP A 54 -0.42 -0.98 -12.53
C TRP A 54 -1.12 -0.67 -11.22
N SER A 55 -2.41 -0.31 -11.24
CA SER A 55 -3.24 -0.12 -10.04
C SER A 55 -3.18 -1.34 -9.10
N ARG A 56 -3.34 -2.56 -9.64
CA ARG A 56 -3.22 -3.79 -8.85
C ARG A 56 -1.83 -3.99 -8.27
N SER A 57 -0.78 -3.75 -9.05
CA SER A 57 0.61 -3.86 -8.56
C SER A 57 0.86 -2.91 -7.39
N VAL A 58 0.46 -1.64 -7.53
CA VAL A 58 0.64 -0.62 -6.49
C VAL A 58 -0.17 -0.95 -5.23
N ALA A 59 -1.38 -1.49 -5.39
CA ALA A 59 -2.19 -1.96 -4.27
C ALA A 59 -1.52 -3.13 -3.52
N GLN A 60 -0.90 -4.07 -4.24
CA GLN A 60 -0.15 -5.18 -3.64
C GLN A 60 1.08 -4.68 -2.87
N ASP A 61 1.79 -3.68 -3.39
CA ASP A 61 2.92 -3.07 -2.70
C ASP A 61 2.48 -2.36 -1.40
N SER A 62 1.34 -1.66 -1.44
CA SER A 62 0.71 -1.07 -0.25
C SER A 62 0.38 -2.14 0.81
N GLU A 63 -0.28 -3.23 0.41
CA GLU A 63 -0.61 -4.34 1.31
C GLU A 63 0.64 -4.98 1.91
N HIS A 64 1.70 -5.14 1.11
CA HIS A 64 2.97 -5.69 1.56
C HIS A 64 3.62 -4.81 2.64
N LEU A 65 3.64 -3.49 2.45
CA LEU A 65 4.17 -2.54 3.43
C LEU A 65 3.36 -2.56 4.73
N VAL A 66 2.01 -2.56 4.65
CA VAL A 66 1.14 -2.66 5.84
C VAL A 66 1.38 -3.97 6.58
N SER A 67 1.48 -5.09 5.86
CA SER A 67 1.75 -6.40 6.46
C SER A 67 3.08 -6.41 7.20
N THR A 68 4.12 -5.84 6.58
CA THR A 68 5.47 -5.75 7.14
C THR A 68 5.51 -4.88 8.39
N ALA A 69 4.90 -3.68 8.33
CA ALA A 69 4.79 -2.77 9.47
C ALA A 69 4.08 -3.43 10.67
N ARG A 70 2.95 -4.11 10.43
CA ARG A 70 2.22 -4.82 11.49
C ARG A 70 2.98 -6.03 12.04
N ALA A 71 3.75 -6.73 11.21
CA ALA A 71 4.61 -7.81 11.68
C ALA A 71 5.69 -7.29 12.62
N TYR A 72 6.20 -6.09 12.32
CA TYR A 72 7.16 -5.39 13.15
C TYR A 72 6.57 -5.00 14.52
N GLU A 73 5.42 -4.34 14.54
CA GLU A 73 4.71 -3.98 15.78
C GLU A 73 4.45 -5.18 16.68
N ARG A 74 4.01 -6.31 16.10
CA ARG A 74 3.79 -7.56 16.86
C ARG A 74 5.09 -8.11 17.47
N ARG A 75 6.19 -8.05 16.72
CA ARG A 75 7.49 -8.52 17.22
C ARG A 75 7.99 -7.64 18.37
N GLU A 76 7.82 -6.33 18.26
CA GLU A 76 8.19 -5.39 19.31
C GLU A 76 7.35 -5.59 20.58
N ALA A 77 6.03 -5.76 20.43
CA ALA A 77 5.15 -6.06 21.56
C ALA A 77 5.53 -7.38 22.27
N ALA A 78 5.89 -8.41 21.50
CA ALA A 78 6.36 -9.68 22.07
C ALA A 78 7.70 -9.54 22.82
N HIS A 79 8.65 -8.77 22.28
CA HIS A 79 9.89 -8.46 22.98
C HIS A 79 9.65 -7.67 24.28
N ALA A 80 8.78 -6.66 24.25
CA ALA A 80 8.44 -5.87 25.43
C ALA A 80 7.78 -6.74 26.53
N SER A 81 6.87 -7.65 26.14
CA SER A 81 6.25 -8.60 27.07
C SER A 81 7.28 -9.53 27.71
N ALA A 82 8.20 -10.09 26.91
CA ALA A 82 9.26 -10.97 27.41
C ALA A 82 10.20 -10.25 28.39
N LEU A 83 10.51 -8.98 28.16
CA LEU A 83 11.32 -8.17 29.07
C LEU A 83 10.56 -7.78 30.35
N GLY A 84 9.24 -7.59 30.27
CA GLY A 84 8.37 -7.35 31.42
C GLY A 84 8.24 -8.56 32.34
N GLU A 85 8.17 -9.77 31.78
CA GLU A 85 8.13 -11.03 32.53
C GLU A 85 9.47 -11.39 33.20
N LEU A 86 10.59 -10.86 32.68
CA LEU A 86 11.93 -11.07 33.22
C LEU A 86 12.31 -10.08 34.34
N ARG A 87 11.46 -9.10 34.64
CA ARG A 87 11.70 -8.11 35.70
C ARG A 87 10.81 -8.44 36.91
N PRO A 88 11.38 -8.85 38.07
CA PRO A 88 10.61 -9.24 39.26
C PRO A 88 9.89 -8.06 39.91
#